data_AF-A0A1I1I7G8-F1
#
_entry.id   AF-A0A1I1I7G8-F1
#
_cell.length_a   1.000
_cell.length_b   1.000
_cell.length_c   1.000
_cell.angle_alpha   90.00
_cell.angle_beta   90.00
_cell.angle_gamma   90.00
#
_symmetry.space_group_name_H-M   'P 1'
#
loop_
_entity.id
_entity.type
_entity.pdbx_description
1 polymer ?
#
loop_
_entity_poly.entity_id
_entity_poly.type
_entity_poly.pdbx_seq_one_letter_code
_entity_poly.pdbx_strand_id
1 'polypeptide(L)'
;MKKLFSLFLILFSVYSSIAQCDCDQTISSSIWNGGYTFQSNKTYCIQGNITIRYNVTFQNNTSICIPQGATLKIDNTMNGGASNKVDISVYGNLIVPNTFPVSFDIHVYNGGNITGLRGIKQDIQMNGDNFNLIIDEGGSYKFGNLNLNNNGRENTIENHGTMTIDGEINTRNAKSALRLDNYGTIDMTGNIYFSNSSGTNTFYNHGNLSCLGVYSTDPTLHMQNAGTMSMSQNYDNTENSVFSNCGTFRMNGSWGFNLRGLIINTGNMIIPNSSIAFSSTGRIQNYSVMSLKQIAMDPNSIIYNEGEITFAEAPNTNIRFAGPGANEQPEHSDSSNYGRFKWPGTQSNQSGWARGNLNFVTTTPSTVNDNNAYGMFGRWNSVEFDSSVKFGNCNTCTVITEYDQCANADGTWPVIGPKCIPVNRHVRTYL
;
A
#
# COMPACT_ATOMS: atom_id res chain seq x y z
N MET A 1 -38.64 32.63 31.88
CA MET A 1 -37.29 32.19 31.47
C MET A 1 -37.27 31.01 30.49
N LYS A 2 -38.21 30.05 30.50
CA LYS A 2 -38.22 28.92 29.52
C LYS A 2 -38.46 29.29 28.06
N LYS A 3 -39.15 30.41 27.75
CA LYS A 3 -39.43 30.83 26.36
C LYS A 3 -38.27 31.56 25.67
N LEU A 4 -37.31 32.10 26.42
CA LEU A 4 -36.13 32.78 25.85
C LEU A 4 -35.04 31.77 25.41
N PHE A 5 -34.98 30.60 26.07
CA PHE A 5 -33.98 29.57 25.78
C PHE A 5 -34.27 28.78 24.48
N SER A 6 -35.55 28.57 24.12
CA SER A 6 -35.90 27.97 22.83
C SER A 6 -35.60 28.87 21.65
N LEU A 7 -35.66 30.20 21.82
CA LEU A 7 -35.34 31.14 20.74
C LEU A 7 -33.81 31.17 20.48
N PHE A 8 -33.00 31.03 21.53
CA PHE A 8 -31.53 31.00 21.42
C PHE A 8 -31.00 29.71 20.77
N LEU A 9 -31.69 28.57 20.95
CA LEU A 9 -31.32 27.32 20.28
C LEU A 9 -31.69 27.32 18.78
N ILE A 10 -32.81 27.96 18.42
CA ILE A 10 -33.21 28.10 17.01
C ILE A 10 -32.25 29.06 16.28
N LEU A 11 -31.81 30.14 16.94
CA LEU A 11 -30.84 31.09 16.37
C LEU A 11 -29.43 30.51 16.14
N PHE A 12 -28.97 29.54 16.93
CA PHE A 12 -27.70 28.85 16.66
C PHE A 12 -27.80 27.77 15.57
N SER A 13 -29.00 27.25 15.28
CA SER A 13 -29.20 26.29 14.18
C SER A 13 -29.30 26.91 12.79
N VAL A 14 -29.46 28.24 12.68
CA VAL A 14 -29.47 28.97 11.40
C VAL A 14 -28.12 29.59 11.03
N TYR A 15 -27.10 29.47 11.89
CA TYR A 15 -25.75 30.03 11.67
C TYR A 15 -24.69 28.95 11.45
N SER A 16 -24.92 28.04 10.49
CA SER A 16 -23.82 27.28 9.87
C SER A 16 -24.23 26.59 8.56
N SER A 17 -25.12 27.19 7.76
CA SER A 17 -25.20 26.88 6.34
C SER A 17 -24.33 27.88 5.59
N ILE A 18 -23.00 27.76 5.76
CA ILE A 18 -22.09 28.31 4.76
C ILE A 18 -22.46 27.58 3.46
N ALA A 19 -22.75 28.31 2.39
CA ALA A 19 -23.00 27.67 1.11
C ALA A 19 -21.78 26.79 0.77
N GLN A 20 -21.97 25.48 0.62
CA GLN A 20 -20.89 24.53 0.29
C GLN A 20 -20.18 24.90 -1.02
N CYS A 21 -20.87 25.68 -1.87
CA CYS A 21 -20.40 26.14 -3.15
C CYS A 21 -20.66 27.64 -3.30
N ASP A 22 -19.66 28.40 -3.73
CA ASP A 22 -19.77 29.76 -4.23
C ASP A 22 -19.29 29.78 -5.69
N CYS A 23 -20.09 30.32 -6.61
CA CYS A 23 -19.94 30.06 -8.04
C CYS A 23 -20.30 31.25 -8.93
N ASP A 24 -19.59 31.38 -10.05
CA ASP A 24 -19.92 32.32 -11.13
C ASP A 24 -21.22 31.96 -11.85
N GLN A 25 -21.47 30.65 -12.02
CA GLN A 25 -22.59 30.13 -12.79
C GLN A 25 -23.24 28.96 -12.07
N THR A 26 -24.56 28.85 -12.20
CA THR A 26 -25.33 27.70 -11.67
C THR A 26 -25.97 26.93 -12.84
N ILE A 27 -25.80 25.61 -12.83
CA ILE A 27 -26.48 24.69 -13.73
C ILE A 27 -27.65 24.06 -12.97
N SER A 28 -28.86 24.49 -13.29
CA SER A 28 -30.10 24.09 -12.61
C SER A 28 -31.06 23.24 -13.47
N SER A 29 -30.66 22.92 -14.70
CA SER A 29 -31.43 22.06 -15.60
C SER A 29 -30.54 21.15 -16.43
N SER A 30 -30.95 19.90 -16.62
CA SER A 30 -30.27 18.93 -17.50
C SER A 30 -30.17 19.44 -18.94
N ILE A 31 -29.07 19.09 -19.60
CA ILE A 31 -28.74 19.53 -20.96
C ILE A 31 -28.96 18.35 -21.90
N TRP A 32 -30.08 18.42 -22.62
CA TRP A 32 -30.57 17.36 -23.48
C TRP A 32 -30.24 17.54 -24.95
N ASN A 33 -29.72 18.69 -25.37
CA ASN A 33 -29.36 18.98 -26.77
C ASN A 33 -28.19 19.95 -26.82
N GLY A 34 -27.25 19.73 -27.74
CA GLY A 34 -26.03 20.53 -27.86
C GLY A 34 -25.00 20.17 -26.78
N GLY A 35 -23.73 20.13 -27.15
CA GLY A 35 -22.64 19.94 -26.17
C GLY A 35 -22.60 21.09 -25.16
N TYR A 36 -21.97 20.85 -24.01
CA TYR A 36 -21.76 21.88 -22.99
C TYR A 36 -20.28 22.18 -22.82
N THR A 37 -19.95 23.47 -22.71
CA THR A 37 -18.57 23.90 -22.46
C THR A 37 -18.51 24.56 -21.10
N PHE A 38 -17.74 23.97 -20.20
CA PHE A 38 -17.28 24.66 -19.01
C PHE A 38 -16.15 25.60 -19.41
N GLN A 39 -16.40 26.90 -19.26
CA GLN A 39 -15.54 27.97 -19.76
C GLN A 39 -14.35 28.22 -18.83
N SER A 40 -13.25 28.74 -19.39
CA SER A 40 -12.05 29.01 -18.63
C SER A 40 -12.27 30.03 -17.51
N ASN A 41 -11.58 29.84 -16.39
CA ASN A 41 -11.59 30.74 -15.23
C ASN A 41 -13.00 30.99 -14.68
N LYS A 42 -13.81 29.92 -14.63
CA LYS A 42 -15.18 29.96 -14.12
C LYS A 42 -15.44 28.83 -13.13
N THR A 43 -16.19 29.17 -12.09
CA THR A 43 -16.69 28.22 -11.09
C THR A 43 -18.17 27.93 -11.32
N TYR A 44 -18.52 26.65 -11.40
CA TYR A 44 -19.87 26.17 -11.71
C TYR A 44 -20.50 25.42 -10.53
N CYS A 45 -21.71 25.81 -10.15
CA CYS A 45 -22.52 25.14 -9.13
C CYS A 45 -23.55 24.23 -9.78
N ILE A 46 -23.65 22.99 -9.30
CA ILE A 46 -24.69 22.06 -9.74
C ILE A 46 -25.88 22.14 -8.78
N GLN A 47 -27.08 22.41 -9.30
CA GLN A 47 -28.29 22.48 -8.49
C GLN A 47 -29.27 21.37 -8.88
N GLY A 48 -29.45 20.40 -7.98
CA GLY A 48 -30.32 19.24 -8.18
C GLY A 48 -29.66 18.12 -8.97
N ASN A 49 -30.47 17.31 -9.66
CA ASN A 49 -30.00 16.15 -10.43
C ASN A 49 -29.85 16.54 -11.90
N ILE A 50 -28.63 16.86 -12.29
CA ILE A 50 -28.28 17.34 -13.63
C ILE A 50 -27.67 16.20 -14.45
N THR A 51 -28.18 16.00 -15.65
CA THR A 51 -27.58 15.14 -16.67
C THR A 51 -27.18 15.97 -17.87
N ILE A 52 -25.93 15.85 -18.31
CA ILE A 52 -25.45 16.39 -19.58
C ILE A 52 -25.30 15.22 -20.54
N ARG A 53 -26.19 15.14 -21.53
CA ARG A 53 -26.30 13.97 -22.43
C ARG A 53 -25.36 14.02 -23.64
N TYR A 54 -24.85 15.19 -23.96
CA TYR A 54 -23.96 15.42 -25.10
C TYR A 54 -22.53 15.64 -24.62
N ASN A 55 -21.62 15.83 -25.57
CA ASN A 55 -20.21 16.07 -25.29
C ASN A 55 -20.02 17.24 -24.32
N VAL A 56 -19.22 17.01 -23.29
CA VAL A 56 -18.76 18.04 -22.36
C VAL A 56 -17.35 18.45 -22.78
N THR A 57 -17.08 19.76 -22.83
CA THR A 57 -15.73 20.30 -23.04
C THR A 57 -15.31 21.09 -21.82
N PHE A 58 -14.12 20.78 -21.28
CA PHE A 58 -13.50 21.55 -20.21
C PHE A 58 -12.42 22.46 -20.78
N GLN A 59 -12.56 23.76 -20.53
CA GLN A 59 -11.49 24.71 -20.77
C GLN A 59 -10.61 24.87 -19.52
N ASN A 60 -9.47 25.54 -19.67
CA ASN A 60 -8.45 25.60 -18.62
C ASN A 60 -8.91 26.43 -17.41
N ASN A 61 -8.50 26.02 -16.20
CA ASN A 61 -8.87 26.66 -14.93
C ASN A 61 -10.40 26.69 -14.72
N THR A 62 -11.06 25.56 -14.98
CA THR A 62 -12.48 25.38 -14.67
C THR A 62 -12.60 24.80 -13.27
N SER A 63 -13.55 25.29 -12.47
CA SER A 63 -13.90 24.67 -11.19
C SER A 63 -15.38 24.28 -11.16
N ILE A 64 -15.71 23.12 -10.59
CA ILE A 64 -17.09 22.63 -10.46
C ILE A 64 -17.34 22.23 -9.01
N CYS A 65 -18.49 22.65 -8.47
CA CYS A 65 -18.94 22.26 -7.15
C CYS A 65 -20.30 21.54 -7.24
N ILE A 66 -20.33 20.33 -6.70
CA ILE A 66 -21.53 19.48 -6.62
C ILE A 66 -21.92 19.40 -5.14
N PRO A 67 -22.90 20.20 -4.68
CA PRO A 67 -23.30 20.25 -3.28
C PRO A 67 -23.97 18.95 -2.84
N GLN A 68 -24.12 18.78 -1.52
CA GLN A 68 -24.79 17.61 -0.94
C GLN A 68 -26.23 17.48 -1.49
N GLY A 69 -26.62 16.26 -1.85
CA GLY A 69 -27.93 15.96 -2.42
C GLY A 69 -28.09 16.31 -3.92
N ALA A 70 -27.09 16.94 -4.54
CA ALA A 70 -27.04 17.13 -5.99
C ALA A 70 -26.33 15.96 -6.70
N THR A 71 -26.60 15.83 -8.00
CA THR A 71 -25.92 14.88 -8.88
C THR A 71 -25.51 15.59 -10.16
N LEU A 72 -24.26 15.45 -10.57
CA LEU A 72 -23.81 15.73 -11.93
C LEU A 72 -23.52 14.41 -12.63
N LYS A 73 -24.26 14.15 -13.70
CA LYS A 73 -24.07 13.00 -14.57
C LYS A 73 -23.64 13.46 -15.96
N ILE A 74 -22.46 13.04 -16.39
CA ILE A 74 -21.98 13.25 -17.76
C ILE A 74 -22.15 11.93 -18.50
N ASP A 75 -23.13 11.88 -19.40
CA ASP A 75 -23.62 10.65 -20.05
C ASP A 75 -22.88 10.28 -21.34
N ASN A 76 -21.94 11.12 -21.76
CA ASN A 76 -21.26 11.00 -23.03
C ASN A 76 -19.80 11.42 -22.88
N THR A 77 -19.10 11.70 -23.98
CA THR A 77 -17.68 12.00 -23.98
C THR A 77 -17.34 13.32 -23.30
N MET A 78 -16.26 13.30 -22.51
CA MET A 78 -15.58 14.50 -22.03
C MET A 78 -14.42 14.84 -22.95
N ASN A 79 -14.20 16.13 -23.18
CA ASN A 79 -13.14 16.65 -24.06
C ASN A 79 -12.39 17.80 -23.37
N GLY A 80 -11.17 18.06 -23.82
CA GLY A 80 -10.33 19.17 -23.38
C GLY A 80 -8.86 18.92 -23.72
N GLY A 81 -8.01 19.92 -23.51
CA GLY A 81 -6.56 19.76 -23.64
C GLY A 81 -5.98 19.04 -22.43
N ALA A 82 -5.02 18.13 -22.61
CA ALA A 82 -4.44 17.36 -21.51
C ALA A 82 -3.86 18.23 -20.37
N SER A 83 -3.32 19.39 -20.73
CA SER A 83 -2.77 20.38 -19.80
C SER A 83 -3.80 21.30 -19.15
N ASN A 84 -5.07 21.24 -19.57
CA ASN A 84 -6.14 22.02 -18.95
C ASN A 84 -6.33 21.52 -17.51
N LYS A 85 -6.32 22.44 -16.56
CA LYS A 85 -6.57 22.16 -15.14
C LYS A 85 -8.05 22.29 -14.83
N VAL A 86 -8.62 21.29 -14.16
CA VAL A 86 -10.02 21.27 -13.76
C VAL A 86 -10.16 20.78 -12.34
N ASP A 87 -10.72 21.63 -11.49
CA ASP A 87 -11.03 21.30 -10.10
C ASP A 87 -12.48 20.81 -9.98
N ILE A 88 -12.71 19.72 -9.25
CA ILE A 88 -14.07 19.27 -8.92
C ILE A 88 -14.20 19.00 -7.43
N SER A 89 -15.06 19.76 -6.77
CA SER A 89 -15.50 19.54 -5.40
C SER A 89 -16.79 18.73 -5.38
N VAL A 90 -16.75 17.53 -4.78
CA VAL A 90 -17.86 16.56 -4.78
C VAL A 90 -18.36 16.34 -3.35
N TYR A 91 -19.41 17.07 -2.96
CA TYR A 91 -20.21 16.79 -1.75
C TYR A 91 -21.44 15.92 -2.04
N GLY A 92 -21.91 15.94 -3.30
CA GLY A 92 -23.00 15.11 -3.82
C GLY A 92 -22.50 13.94 -4.65
N ASN A 93 -23.08 13.72 -5.84
CA ASN A 93 -22.72 12.61 -6.72
C ASN A 93 -22.13 13.11 -8.05
N LEU A 94 -20.96 12.57 -8.42
CA LEU A 94 -20.37 12.72 -9.74
C LEU A 94 -20.41 11.38 -10.48
N ILE A 95 -21.08 11.34 -11.64
CA ILE A 95 -21.16 10.15 -12.48
C ILE A 95 -20.59 10.49 -13.86
N VAL A 96 -19.57 9.74 -14.29
CA VAL A 96 -18.72 10.10 -15.44
C VAL A 96 -18.55 8.97 -16.44
N PRO A 97 -18.22 9.28 -17.71
CA PRO A 97 -17.82 8.29 -18.70
C PRO A 97 -16.43 7.71 -18.35
N ASN A 98 -15.90 6.85 -19.23
CA ASN A 98 -14.70 6.05 -18.98
C ASN A 98 -13.36 6.77 -19.16
N THR A 99 -13.36 8.08 -19.43
CA THR A 99 -12.12 8.81 -19.74
C THR A 99 -12.12 10.21 -19.14
N PHE A 100 -11.02 10.56 -18.48
CA PHE A 100 -10.67 11.89 -18.01
C PHE A 100 -9.60 12.51 -18.93
N PRO A 101 -9.99 13.39 -19.88
CA PRO A 101 -9.09 13.89 -20.94
C PRO A 101 -8.20 15.06 -20.51
N VAL A 102 -8.50 15.68 -19.36
CA VAL A 102 -7.83 16.89 -18.84
C VAL A 102 -7.20 16.57 -17.48
N SER A 103 -6.33 17.46 -17.00
CA SER A 103 -5.73 17.30 -15.68
C SER A 103 -6.75 17.63 -14.61
N PHE A 104 -7.24 16.60 -13.90
CA PHE A 104 -8.25 16.75 -12.87
C PHE A 104 -7.63 16.77 -11.47
N ASP A 105 -8.11 17.73 -10.68
CA ASP A 105 -7.95 17.84 -9.24
C ASP A 105 -9.34 17.59 -8.61
N ILE A 106 -9.57 16.37 -8.10
CA ILE A 106 -10.88 15.97 -7.57
C ILE A 106 -10.80 15.84 -6.06
N HIS A 107 -11.70 16.54 -5.36
CA HIS A 107 -11.89 16.38 -3.92
C HIS A 107 -13.28 15.84 -3.64
N VAL A 108 -13.34 14.61 -3.12
CA VAL A 108 -14.56 13.95 -2.68
C VAL A 108 -14.70 14.15 -1.18
N TYR A 109 -15.63 15.01 -0.79
CA TYR A 109 -15.90 15.34 0.62
C TYR A 109 -16.76 14.26 1.28
N ASN A 110 -16.97 14.39 2.59
CA ASN A 110 -17.87 13.52 3.35
C ASN A 110 -19.28 13.46 2.72
N GLY A 111 -19.77 12.25 2.44
CA GLY A 111 -21.05 12.00 1.77
C GLY A 111 -20.99 12.12 0.24
N GLY A 112 -19.87 12.62 -0.29
CA GLY A 112 -19.58 12.70 -1.70
C GLY A 112 -19.30 11.32 -2.32
N ASN A 113 -19.71 11.13 -3.57
CA ASN A 113 -19.49 9.88 -4.29
C ASN A 113 -19.15 10.13 -5.75
N ILE A 114 -18.07 9.49 -6.23
CA ILE A 114 -17.69 9.48 -7.63
C ILE A 114 -17.71 8.05 -8.19
N THR A 115 -18.38 7.87 -9.33
CA THR A 115 -18.49 6.56 -9.99
C THR A 115 -18.64 6.67 -11.51
N GLY A 116 -18.45 5.55 -12.20
CA GLY A 116 -18.71 5.45 -13.63
C GLY A 116 -20.20 5.30 -13.97
N LEU A 117 -20.57 5.57 -15.22
CA LEU A 117 -21.89 5.25 -15.79
C LEU A 117 -22.30 3.78 -15.63
N ARG A 118 -21.35 2.84 -15.59
CA ARG A 118 -21.58 1.41 -15.30
C ARG A 118 -21.24 1.03 -13.85
N GLY A 119 -21.19 2.01 -12.94
CA GLY A 119 -20.84 1.83 -11.55
C GLY A 119 -19.40 1.31 -11.37
N ILE A 120 -19.22 0.39 -10.43
CA ILE A 120 -17.93 -0.26 -10.13
C ILE A 120 -17.38 -1.10 -11.28
N LYS A 121 -18.16 -1.44 -12.32
CA LYS A 121 -17.68 -2.24 -13.45
C LYS A 121 -17.07 -1.40 -14.57
N GLN A 122 -17.04 -0.09 -14.40
CA GLN A 122 -16.51 0.82 -15.41
C GLN A 122 -15.07 1.15 -15.14
N ASP A 123 -14.20 0.79 -16.08
CA ASP A 123 -12.84 1.29 -16.10
C ASP A 123 -12.80 2.80 -16.34
N ILE A 124 -11.83 3.45 -15.70
CA ILE A 124 -11.54 4.86 -15.90
C ILE A 124 -10.12 5.03 -16.40
N GLN A 125 -9.95 5.90 -17.39
CA GLN A 125 -8.68 6.24 -18.02
C GLN A 125 -8.33 7.70 -17.73
N MET A 126 -7.20 7.92 -17.07
CA MET A 126 -6.64 9.25 -16.81
C MET A 126 -5.67 9.62 -17.94
N ASN A 127 -6.09 10.55 -18.81
CA ASN A 127 -5.34 10.98 -19.99
C ASN A 127 -4.80 12.42 -19.89
N GLY A 128 -5.32 13.23 -18.95
CA GLY A 128 -4.75 14.55 -18.65
C GLY A 128 -3.34 14.47 -18.12
N ASP A 129 -2.54 15.54 -18.26
CA ASP A 129 -1.13 15.53 -17.89
C ASP A 129 -0.88 15.10 -16.44
N ASN A 130 -1.76 15.45 -15.49
CA ASN A 130 -1.73 14.96 -14.11
C ASN A 130 -3.12 14.53 -13.64
N PHE A 131 -3.16 13.77 -12.54
CA PHE A 131 -4.39 13.40 -11.85
C PHE A 131 -4.16 13.45 -10.34
N ASN A 132 -4.98 14.23 -9.63
CA ASN A 132 -4.97 14.32 -8.18
C ASN A 132 -6.37 13.99 -7.65
N LEU A 133 -6.41 13.14 -6.63
CA LEU A 133 -7.65 12.71 -6.00
C LEU A 133 -7.49 12.76 -4.48
N ILE A 134 -8.38 13.50 -3.82
CA ILE A 134 -8.52 13.51 -2.37
C ILE A 134 -9.89 12.95 -2.03
N ILE A 135 -9.96 11.99 -1.11
CA ILE A 135 -11.21 11.42 -0.61
C ILE A 135 -11.22 11.60 0.90
N ASP A 136 -12.09 12.47 1.42
CA ASP A 136 -12.27 12.66 2.85
C ASP A 136 -12.96 11.45 3.50
N GLU A 137 -12.89 11.39 4.83
CA GLU A 137 -13.68 10.43 5.61
C GLU A 137 -15.18 10.52 5.24
N GLY A 138 -15.79 9.37 4.93
CA GLY A 138 -17.17 9.28 4.46
C GLY A 138 -17.38 9.56 2.96
N GLY A 139 -16.36 9.99 2.23
CA GLY A 139 -16.37 10.06 0.77
C GLY A 139 -16.13 8.70 0.11
N SER A 140 -16.58 8.51 -1.14
CA SER A 140 -16.34 7.25 -1.86
C SER A 140 -15.98 7.38 -3.34
N TYR A 141 -15.06 6.52 -3.79
CA TYR A 141 -14.62 6.37 -5.19
C TYR A 141 -14.86 4.93 -5.67
N LYS A 142 -15.53 4.76 -6.81
CA LYS A 142 -16.04 3.45 -7.26
C LYS A 142 -15.90 3.22 -8.77
N PHE A 143 -14.92 2.41 -9.18
CA PHE A 143 -14.61 2.10 -10.58
C PHE A 143 -14.12 0.66 -10.77
N GLY A 144 -13.99 0.22 -12.02
CA GLY A 144 -13.47 -1.08 -12.41
C GLY A 144 -11.96 -1.08 -12.28
N ASN A 145 -11.27 -0.72 -13.37
CA ASN A 145 -9.84 -0.41 -13.34
C ASN A 145 -9.60 1.10 -13.21
N LEU A 146 -8.60 1.50 -12.42
CA LEU A 146 -7.98 2.83 -12.48
C LEU A 146 -6.74 2.77 -13.37
N ASN A 147 -6.83 3.37 -14.56
CA ASN A 147 -5.74 3.35 -15.53
C ASN A 147 -5.12 4.74 -15.68
N LEU A 148 -3.89 4.90 -15.20
CA LEU A 148 -3.07 6.09 -15.44
C LEU A 148 -2.41 5.95 -16.82
N ASN A 149 -2.99 6.63 -17.81
CA ASN A 149 -2.54 6.67 -19.19
C ASN A 149 -2.03 8.07 -19.57
N ASN A 150 -1.40 8.74 -18.60
CA ASN A 150 -0.90 10.09 -18.73
C ASN A 150 0.62 10.19 -18.67
N ASN A 151 1.14 11.39 -18.90
CA ASN A 151 2.57 11.67 -18.79
C ASN A 151 2.96 12.20 -17.40
N GLY A 152 2.03 12.19 -16.45
CA GLY A 152 2.19 12.77 -15.12
C GLY A 152 3.12 11.93 -14.27
N ARG A 153 4.24 12.54 -13.86
CA ARG A 153 5.22 11.89 -12.98
C ARG A 153 4.82 11.90 -11.51
N GLU A 154 3.75 12.61 -11.17
CA GLU A 154 3.25 12.80 -9.81
C GLU A 154 1.72 12.77 -9.80
N ASN A 155 1.11 11.67 -10.24
CA ASN A 155 -0.31 11.46 -9.94
C ASN A 155 -0.44 11.20 -8.44
N THR A 156 -1.40 11.85 -7.78
CA THR A 156 -1.58 11.72 -6.34
C THR A 156 -2.97 11.20 -5.99
N ILE A 157 -3.02 10.30 -5.02
CA ILE A 157 -4.26 9.81 -4.42
C ILE A 157 -4.09 9.85 -2.92
N GLU A 158 -4.91 10.65 -2.24
CA GLU A 158 -5.00 10.69 -0.79
C GLU A 158 -6.39 10.20 -0.37
N ASN A 159 -6.44 9.03 0.28
CA ASN A 159 -7.69 8.38 0.65
C ASN A 159 -7.86 8.31 2.17
N HIS A 160 -8.74 9.12 2.72
CA HIS A 160 -9.29 9.00 4.09
C HIS A 160 -10.67 8.32 4.11
N GLY A 161 -11.32 8.20 2.96
CA GLY A 161 -12.63 7.56 2.79
C GLY A 161 -12.56 6.12 2.32
N THR A 162 -13.41 5.77 1.34
CA THR A 162 -13.47 4.43 0.74
C THR A 162 -13.19 4.45 -0.76
N MET A 163 -12.19 3.70 -1.19
CA MET A 163 -11.93 3.41 -2.59
C MET A 163 -12.30 1.95 -2.89
N THR A 164 -13.17 1.74 -3.88
CA THR A 164 -13.53 0.41 -4.37
C THR A 164 -13.14 0.28 -5.84
N ILE A 165 -12.29 -0.69 -6.14
CA ILE A 165 -11.75 -0.98 -7.47
C ILE A 165 -12.10 -2.43 -7.83
N ASP A 166 -13.03 -2.66 -8.76
CA ASP A 166 -13.43 -4.02 -9.19
C ASP A 166 -12.40 -4.68 -10.12
N GLY A 167 -11.22 -4.10 -10.23
CA GLY A 167 -10.10 -4.63 -10.98
C GLY A 167 -8.78 -4.05 -10.47
N GLU A 168 -8.03 -3.42 -11.36
CA GLU A 168 -6.63 -3.07 -11.15
C GLU A 168 -6.39 -1.57 -11.00
N ILE A 169 -5.33 -1.23 -10.26
CA ILE A 169 -4.66 0.08 -10.37
C ILE A 169 -3.44 -0.11 -11.28
N ASN A 170 -3.41 0.64 -12.38
CA ASN A 170 -2.48 0.42 -13.49
C ASN A 170 -1.79 1.71 -13.94
N THR A 171 -0.46 1.74 -14.00
CA THR A 171 0.28 2.72 -14.83
C THR A 171 0.50 2.13 -16.22
N ARG A 172 -0.28 2.59 -17.21
CA ARG A 172 -0.18 2.10 -18.59
C ARG A 172 0.83 2.86 -19.43
N ASN A 173 1.10 4.12 -19.08
CA ASN A 173 2.09 4.93 -19.75
C ASN A 173 3.41 4.84 -18.98
N ALA A 174 4.49 4.51 -19.68
CA ALA A 174 5.83 4.39 -19.09
C ALA A 174 6.34 5.70 -18.48
N LYS A 175 5.70 6.84 -18.75
CA LYS A 175 6.06 8.12 -18.11
C LYS A 175 5.29 8.38 -16.81
N SER A 176 4.18 7.69 -16.62
CA SER A 176 3.27 7.89 -15.48
C SER A 176 3.85 7.29 -14.21
N ALA A 177 3.70 7.99 -13.09
CA ALA A 177 3.93 7.43 -11.77
C ALA A 177 2.82 7.85 -10.80
N LEU A 178 2.63 7.05 -9.76
CA LEU A 178 1.59 7.22 -8.76
C LEU A 178 2.20 7.31 -7.35
N ARG A 179 1.80 8.34 -6.63
CA ARG A 179 1.86 8.39 -5.17
C ARG A 179 0.47 8.14 -4.61
N LEU A 180 0.32 7.09 -3.80
CA LEU A 180 -0.93 6.77 -3.13
C LEU A 180 -0.71 6.73 -1.62
N ASP A 181 -1.43 7.59 -0.90
CA ASP A 181 -1.48 7.65 0.55
C ASP A 181 -2.88 7.19 1.03
N ASN A 182 -2.95 6.04 1.69
CA ASN A 182 -4.18 5.46 2.19
C ASN A 182 -4.27 5.53 3.72
N TYR A 183 -5.17 6.36 4.22
CA TYR A 183 -5.57 6.44 5.63
C TYR A 183 -6.91 5.73 5.91
N GLY A 184 -7.75 5.60 4.89
CA GLY A 184 -9.07 4.97 4.95
C GLY A 184 -9.06 3.50 4.52
N THR A 185 -10.04 3.13 3.69
CA THR A 185 -10.18 1.77 3.15
C THR A 185 -10.00 1.76 1.64
N ILE A 186 -9.16 0.86 1.15
CA ILE A 186 -9.06 0.49 -0.25
C ILE A 186 -9.42 -0.99 -0.36
N ASP A 187 -10.46 -1.28 -1.15
CA ASP A 187 -10.91 -2.63 -1.45
C ASP A 187 -10.82 -2.90 -2.95
N MET A 188 -9.95 -3.82 -3.33
CA MET A 188 -9.68 -4.20 -4.71
C MET A 188 -9.92 -5.68 -4.94
N THR A 189 -10.63 -6.02 -6.01
CA THR A 189 -10.78 -7.42 -6.46
C THR A 189 -9.67 -7.83 -7.43
N GLY A 190 -8.90 -6.88 -7.95
CA GLY A 190 -7.74 -7.11 -8.81
C GLY A 190 -6.42 -6.64 -8.21
N ASN A 191 -5.44 -6.46 -9.07
CA ASN A 191 -4.05 -6.25 -8.70
C ASN A 191 -3.65 -4.78 -8.63
N ILE A 192 -2.62 -4.51 -7.84
CA ILE A 192 -1.78 -3.33 -8.03
C ILE A 192 -0.71 -3.73 -9.06
N TYR A 193 -0.73 -3.07 -10.22
CA TYR A 193 0.14 -3.45 -11.34
C TYR A 193 0.91 -2.23 -11.89
N PHE A 194 2.23 -2.30 -11.79
CA PHE A 194 3.14 -1.28 -12.33
C PHE A 194 4.08 -1.90 -13.34
N SER A 195 4.11 -1.28 -14.52
CA SER A 195 5.03 -1.65 -15.59
C SER A 195 5.78 -0.43 -16.08
N ASN A 196 7.11 -0.48 -15.98
CA ASN A 196 8.04 0.44 -16.64
C ASN A 196 7.76 1.94 -16.42
N SER A 197 7.60 2.42 -15.17
CA SER A 197 7.48 3.88 -14.97
C SER A 197 8.83 4.60 -15.07
N SER A 198 8.78 5.85 -15.54
CA SER A 198 9.91 6.78 -15.56
C SER A 198 10.01 7.60 -14.26
N GLY A 199 9.02 7.45 -13.38
CA GLY A 199 8.96 8.05 -12.05
C GLY A 199 9.11 6.99 -10.96
N THR A 200 8.82 7.37 -9.71
CA THR A 200 8.80 6.43 -8.58
C THR A 200 7.36 6.16 -8.18
N ASN A 201 6.95 4.90 -8.20
CA ASN A 201 5.63 4.51 -7.70
C ASN A 201 5.70 4.30 -6.19
N THR A 202 5.01 5.13 -5.43
CA THR A 202 5.07 5.11 -3.96
C THR A 202 3.71 4.85 -3.34
N PHE A 203 3.67 3.88 -2.43
CA PHE A 203 2.46 3.48 -1.71
C PHE A 203 2.66 3.60 -0.21
N TYR A 204 1.84 4.39 0.45
CA TYR A 204 1.78 4.50 1.90
C TYR A 204 0.42 3.97 2.37
N ASN A 205 0.41 2.85 3.08
CA ASN A 205 -0.81 2.31 3.69
C ASN A 205 -0.79 2.50 5.20
N HIS A 206 -1.58 3.45 5.69
CA HIS A 206 -1.85 3.69 7.11
C HIS A 206 -3.19 3.07 7.55
N GLY A 207 -4.14 2.91 6.62
CA GLY A 207 -5.46 2.33 6.85
C GLY A 207 -5.57 0.84 6.51
N ASN A 208 -6.69 0.47 5.89
CA ASN A 208 -6.94 -0.89 5.40
C ASN A 208 -6.77 -0.96 3.88
N LEU A 209 -5.95 -1.90 3.42
CA LEU A 209 -5.78 -2.22 2.00
C LEU A 209 -6.04 -3.71 1.78
N SER A 210 -7.02 -4.03 0.95
CA SER A 210 -7.27 -5.38 0.44
C SER A 210 -7.08 -5.37 -1.07
N CYS A 211 -6.23 -6.24 -1.60
CA CYS A 211 -6.08 -6.42 -3.03
C CYS A 211 -5.85 -7.89 -3.39
N LEU A 212 -5.94 -8.20 -4.68
CA LEU A 212 -5.68 -9.55 -5.16
C LEU A 212 -4.18 -9.86 -5.03
N GLY A 213 -3.31 -9.05 -5.62
CA GLY A 213 -1.86 -9.18 -5.51
C GLY A 213 -1.14 -7.89 -5.91
N VAL A 214 0.19 -7.90 -5.81
CA VAL A 214 1.07 -6.85 -6.33
C VAL A 214 1.95 -7.49 -7.39
N TYR A 215 1.88 -6.95 -8.59
CA TYR A 215 2.66 -7.41 -9.74
C TYR A 215 3.43 -6.22 -10.31
N SER A 216 4.71 -6.11 -9.96
CA SER A 216 5.55 -5.04 -10.45
C SER A 216 6.72 -5.56 -11.26
N THR A 217 6.79 -5.13 -12.52
CA THR A 217 8.03 -5.17 -13.31
C THR A 217 8.80 -3.86 -13.22
N ASP A 218 8.32 -2.92 -12.41
CA ASP A 218 8.90 -1.61 -12.22
C ASP A 218 10.03 -1.65 -11.15
N PRO A 219 11.26 -1.23 -11.49
CA PRO A 219 12.35 -1.03 -10.53
C PRO A 219 12.04 -0.02 -9.42
N THR A 220 11.06 0.87 -9.59
CA THR A 220 10.85 1.99 -8.68
C THR A 220 9.65 1.83 -7.75
N LEU A 221 9.11 0.62 -7.60
CA LEU A 221 8.00 0.38 -6.66
C LEU A 221 8.48 0.40 -5.20
N HIS A 222 8.05 1.41 -4.46
CA HIS A 222 8.35 1.63 -3.04
C HIS A 222 7.05 1.62 -2.23
N MET A 223 6.95 0.69 -1.27
CA MET A 223 5.73 0.48 -0.49
C MET A 223 6.03 0.50 1.01
N GLN A 224 5.21 1.23 1.77
CA GLN A 224 5.20 1.20 3.23
C GLN A 224 3.81 0.80 3.72
N ASN A 225 3.75 -0.20 4.60
CA ASN A 225 2.53 -0.61 5.29
C ASN A 225 2.67 -0.39 6.80
N ALA A 226 1.97 0.61 7.32
CA ALA A 226 1.80 0.89 8.75
C ALA A 226 0.42 0.46 9.28
N GLY A 227 -0.56 0.27 8.39
CA GLY A 227 -1.91 -0.20 8.71
C GLY A 227 -2.09 -1.71 8.57
N THR A 228 -3.22 -2.11 7.98
CA THR A 228 -3.48 -3.51 7.62
C THR A 228 -3.48 -3.66 6.12
N MET A 229 -2.69 -4.61 5.62
CA MET A 229 -2.65 -4.99 4.21
C MET A 229 -2.93 -6.47 4.06
N SER A 230 -3.87 -6.83 3.20
CA SER A 230 -4.19 -8.22 2.87
C SER A 230 -4.15 -8.50 1.38
N MET A 231 -3.54 -9.63 1.03
CA MET A 231 -3.40 -10.12 -0.34
C MET A 231 -3.92 -11.54 -0.49
N SER A 232 -4.35 -11.92 -1.69
CA SER A 232 -4.85 -13.27 -1.97
C SER A 232 -4.12 -13.98 -3.12
N GLN A 233 -3.15 -13.33 -3.76
CA GLN A 233 -2.31 -13.82 -4.86
C GLN A 233 -0.85 -13.35 -4.72
N ASN A 234 -0.04 -13.50 -5.77
CA ASN A 234 1.40 -13.25 -5.73
C ASN A 234 1.76 -11.82 -5.30
N TYR A 235 2.95 -11.73 -4.72
CA TYR A 235 3.72 -10.50 -4.61
C TYR A 235 4.98 -10.67 -5.43
N ASP A 236 5.07 -9.91 -6.53
CA ASP A 236 6.20 -9.91 -7.45
C ASP A 236 6.83 -8.52 -7.50
N ASN A 237 8.14 -8.46 -7.26
CA ASN A 237 8.89 -7.21 -7.31
C ASN A 237 10.20 -7.34 -8.10
N THR A 238 10.94 -6.24 -8.19
CA THR A 238 12.23 -6.18 -8.89
C THR A 238 13.35 -5.73 -7.95
N GLU A 239 14.60 -5.75 -8.42
CA GLU A 239 15.81 -5.60 -7.59
C GLU A 239 15.89 -4.28 -6.81
N ASN A 240 15.29 -3.21 -7.30
CA ASN A 240 15.29 -1.90 -6.65
C ASN A 240 13.98 -1.58 -5.92
N SER A 241 13.01 -2.50 -5.93
CA SER A 241 11.76 -2.35 -5.21
C SER A 241 11.94 -2.56 -3.71
N VAL A 242 11.17 -1.84 -2.92
CA VAL A 242 11.18 -1.95 -1.46
C VAL A 242 9.77 -2.14 -0.92
N PHE A 243 9.63 -3.06 0.04
CA PHE A 243 8.44 -3.19 0.87
C PHE A 243 8.79 -3.14 2.35
N SER A 244 8.42 -2.03 2.99
CA SER A 244 8.53 -1.82 4.43
C SER A 244 7.19 -2.15 5.10
N ASN A 245 7.18 -3.12 6.01
CA ASN A 245 6.01 -3.49 6.79
C ASN A 245 6.27 -3.22 8.28
N CYS A 246 5.57 -2.23 8.83
CA CYS A 246 5.51 -1.95 10.27
C CYS A 246 4.10 -2.16 10.87
N GLY A 247 3.10 -2.39 10.01
CA GLY A 247 1.74 -2.75 10.39
C GLY A 247 1.51 -4.26 10.40
N THR A 248 0.32 -4.68 9.96
CA THR A 248 0.00 -6.08 9.72
C THR A 248 -0.07 -6.34 8.23
N PHE A 249 0.73 -7.27 7.74
CA PHE A 249 0.63 -7.82 6.39
C PHE A 249 0.16 -9.26 6.45
N ARG A 250 -0.85 -9.61 5.67
CA ARG A 250 -1.38 -10.97 5.59
C ARG A 250 -1.55 -11.42 4.15
N MET A 251 -0.97 -12.57 3.79
CA MET A 251 -1.29 -13.24 2.53
C MET A 251 -2.18 -14.45 2.79
N ASN A 252 -3.38 -14.42 2.22
CA ASN A 252 -4.44 -15.40 2.45
C ASN A 252 -4.41 -16.56 1.46
N GLY A 253 -3.89 -16.34 0.26
CA GLY A 253 -3.80 -17.36 -0.79
C GLY A 253 -2.57 -18.26 -0.66
N SER A 254 -2.50 -19.30 -1.48
CA SER A 254 -1.37 -20.25 -1.59
C SER A 254 -0.49 -19.96 -2.81
N TRP A 255 -0.20 -18.68 -3.02
CA TRP A 255 0.48 -18.14 -4.20
C TRP A 255 1.94 -17.78 -3.88
N GLY A 256 2.81 -17.61 -4.88
CA GLY A 256 4.24 -17.41 -4.65
C GLY A 256 4.60 -15.97 -4.29
N PHE A 257 5.66 -15.79 -3.50
CA PHE A 257 6.38 -14.52 -3.41
C PHE A 257 7.62 -14.62 -4.30
N ASN A 258 7.70 -13.86 -5.40
CA ASN A 258 8.93 -13.80 -6.21
C ASN A 258 9.72 -12.56 -5.82
N LEU A 259 10.67 -12.75 -4.89
CA LEU A 259 11.42 -11.67 -4.29
C LEU A 259 12.73 -11.42 -5.05
N ARG A 260 12.88 -10.20 -5.55
CA ARG A 260 14.12 -9.66 -6.13
C ARG A 260 14.62 -8.43 -5.37
N GLY A 261 13.71 -7.67 -4.79
CA GLY A 261 14.01 -6.45 -4.03
C GLY A 261 14.23 -6.70 -2.54
N LEU A 262 13.89 -5.69 -1.74
CA LEU A 262 14.05 -5.69 -0.29
C LEU A 262 12.69 -5.72 0.44
N ILE A 263 12.54 -6.64 1.38
CA ILE A 263 11.49 -6.59 2.40
C ILE A 263 12.12 -6.20 3.73
N ILE A 264 11.57 -5.17 4.38
CA ILE A 264 11.90 -4.78 5.76
C ILE A 264 10.65 -5.04 6.60
N ASN A 265 10.74 -5.91 7.60
CA ASN A 265 9.64 -6.20 8.50
C ASN A 265 9.96 -5.77 9.93
N THR A 266 9.25 -4.75 10.42
CA THR A 266 9.21 -4.33 11.82
C THR A 266 7.83 -4.57 12.46
N GLY A 267 6.84 -4.96 11.65
CA GLY A 267 5.49 -5.32 12.06
C GLY A 267 5.23 -6.84 12.06
N ASN A 268 3.97 -7.20 11.89
CA ASN A 268 3.53 -8.59 11.83
C ASN A 268 3.31 -9.03 10.38
N MET A 269 4.09 -10.00 9.91
CA MET A 269 3.99 -10.54 8.56
C MET A 269 3.50 -12.00 8.59
N ILE A 270 2.32 -12.26 8.03
CA ILE A 270 1.64 -13.56 8.11
C ILE A 270 1.44 -14.14 6.70
N ILE A 271 2.29 -15.08 6.30
CA ILE A 271 2.32 -15.74 4.98
C ILE A 271 2.31 -17.27 5.15
N PRO A 272 1.26 -17.85 5.79
CA PRO A 272 1.31 -19.23 6.28
C PRO A 272 1.17 -20.27 5.16
N ASN A 273 0.56 -19.90 4.04
CA ASN A 273 0.18 -20.84 2.98
C ASN A 273 1.08 -20.77 1.74
N SER A 274 2.11 -19.94 1.79
CA SER A 274 2.88 -19.54 0.62
C SER A 274 4.37 -19.52 0.87
N SER A 275 5.11 -19.92 -0.16
CA SER A 275 6.57 -19.94 -0.13
C SER A 275 7.15 -18.66 -0.72
N ILE A 276 8.28 -18.21 -0.20
CA ILE A 276 9.07 -17.14 -0.81
C ILE A 276 10.14 -17.77 -1.70
N ALA A 277 10.08 -17.47 -2.99
CA ALA A 277 11.13 -17.77 -3.95
C ALA A 277 11.98 -16.52 -4.15
N PHE A 278 13.21 -16.56 -3.67
CA PHE A 278 14.18 -15.53 -3.99
C PHE A 278 14.69 -15.75 -5.41
N SER A 279 14.82 -14.66 -6.14
CA SER A 279 15.54 -14.63 -7.41
C SER A 279 16.52 -13.47 -7.37
N SER A 280 17.73 -13.68 -7.91
CA SER A 280 18.78 -12.66 -7.87
C SER A 280 19.18 -12.30 -6.42
N THR A 281 19.38 -11.01 -6.13
CA THR A 281 19.92 -10.46 -4.89
C THR A 281 18.88 -10.15 -3.82
N GLY A 282 17.67 -10.74 -3.92
CA GLY A 282 16.56 -10.45 -3.01
C GLY A 282 16.92 -10.58 -1.53
N ARG A 283 16.36 -9.69 -0.69
CA ARG A 283 16.68 -9.61 0.74
C ARG A 283 15.44 -9.50 1.61
N ILE A 284 15.49 -10.16 2.76
CA ILE A 284 14.55 -9.92 3.86
C ILE A 284 15.36 -9.42 5.06
N GLN A 285 14.89 -8.36 5.70
CA GLN A 285 15.34 -7.91 7.00
C GLN A 285 14.16 -7.99 7.96
N ASN A 286 14.27 -8.85 8.97
CA ASN A 286 13.20 -9.07 9.94
C ASN A 286 13.64 -8.64 11.34
N TYR A 287 12.93 -7.66 11.90
CA TYR A 287 13.12 -7.13 13.26
C TYR A 287 11.95 -7.43 14.18
N SER A 288 10.97 -8.21 13.70
CA SER A 288 9.71 -8.48 14.42
C SER A 288 9.23 -9.90 14.12
N VAL A 289 7.92 -10.14 14.01
CA VAL A 289 7.36 -11.47 13.79
C VAL A 289 7.04 -11.68 12.31
N MET A 290 7.55 -12.78 11.77
CA MET A 290 7.22 -13.26 10.44
C MET A 290 6.84 -14.74 10.47
N SER A 291 5.73 -15.09 9.83
CA SER A 291 5.30 -16.48 9.62
C SER A 291 5.28 -16.77 8.13
N LEU A 292 5.97 -17.83 7.70
CA LEU A 292 6.11 -18.23 6.30
C LEU A 292 5.73 -19.70 6.14
N LYS A 293 5.39 -20.16 4.93
CA LYS A 293 5.30 -21.60 4.68
C LYS A 293 6.68 -22.21 4.55
N GLN A 294 7.45 -21.74 3.57
CA GLN A 294 8.75 -22.27 3.15
C GLN A 294 9.56 -21.21 2.39
N ILE A 295 10.84 -21.46 2.11
CA ILE A 295 11.71 -20.53 1.35
C ILE A 295 12.67 -21.24 0.37
N ALA A 296 12.66 -20.80 -0.89
CA ALA A 296 13.65 -21.20 -1.88
C ALA A 296 14.62 -20.04 -2.12
N MET A 297 15.88 -20.18 -1.67
CA MET A 297 16.86 -19.11 -1.78
C MET A 297 17.73 -19.21 -3.05
N ASP A 298 17.98 -18.07 -3.68
CA ASP A 298 19.04 -17.90 -4.67
C ASP A 298 20.40 -17.78 -3.95
N PRO A 299 21.52 -18.25 -4.54
CA PRO A 299 22.84 -18.13 -3.92
C PRO A 299 23.27 -16.71 -3.53
N ASN A 300 22.69 -15.64 -4.07
CA ASN A 300 23.03 -14.27 -3.68
C ASN A 300 22.01 -13.62 -2.72
N SER A 301 20.93 -14.32 -2.41
CA SER A 301 19.89 -13.85 -1.49
C SER A 301 20.29 -14.01 -0.03
N ILE A 302 19.75 -13.17 0.84
CA ILE A 302 20.04 -13.16 2.28
C ILE A 302 18.76 -12.88 3.07
N ILE A 303 18.57 -13.62 4.17
CA ILE A 303 17.64 -13.26 5.23
C ILE A 303 18.43 -12.81 6.44
N TYR A 304 18.30 -11.53 6.77
CA TYR A 304 18.76 -10.97 8.03
C TYR A 304 17.63 -11.01 9.06
N ASN A 305 17.90 -11.53 10.26
CA ASN A 305 16.88 -11.70 11.28
C ASN A 305 17.40 -11.32 12.68
N GLU A 306 16.68 -10.41 13.33
CA GLU A 306 16.80 -10.10 14.76
C GLU A 306 15.50 -10.39 15.53
N GLY A 307 14.42 -10.63 14.81
CA GLY A 307 13.12 -11.00 15.36
C GLY A 307 12.90 -12.51 15.40
N GLU A 308 11.65 -12.92 15.20
CA GLU A 308 11.27 -14.33 15.10
C GLU A 308 10.66 -14.64 13.73
N ILE A 309 11.25 -15.61 13.03
CA ILE A 309 10.71 -16.17 11.79
C ILE A 309 10.25 -17.60 12.07
N THR A 310 8.98 -17.90 11.83
CA THR A 310 8.42 -19.25 11.94
C THR A 310 8.02 -19.76 10.56
N PHE A 311 8.57 -20.90 10.15
CA PHE A 311 8.17 -21.63 8.96
C PHE A 311 7.17 -22.75 9.31
N ALA A 312 6.13 -22.91 8.50
CA ALA A 312 5.19 -24.01 8.61
C ALA A 312 5.78 -25.34 8.12
N GLU A 313 6.77 -25.27 7.23
CA GLU A 313 7.52 -26.40 6.69
C GLU A 313 9.03 -26.13 6.75
N ALA A 314 9.86 -27.17 6.74
CA ALA A 314 11.32 -26.99 6.73
C ALA A 314 11.77 -26.23 5.46
N PRO A 315 12.69 -25.25 5.56
CA PRO A 315 13.27 -24.54 4.42
C PRO A 315 13.86 -25.47 3.34
N ASN A 316 13.84 -25.06 2.07
CA ASN A 316 14.06 -25.99 0.96
C ASN A 316 15.51 -26.00 0.46
N THR A 317 16.11 -24.85 0.15
CA THR A 317 17.42 -24.79 -0.55
C THR A 317 18.23 -23.52 -0.24
N ASN A 318 19.57 -23.64 -0.25
CA ASN A 318 20.56 -22.55 -0.25
C ASN A 318 20.47 -21.53 0.89
N ILE A 319 20.32 -21.97 2.14
CA ILE A 319 20.14 -21.01 3.23
C ILE A 319 21.32 -20.07 3.39
N ARG A 320 20.99 -18.79 3.58
CA ARG A 320 21.91 -17.72 3.94
C ARG A 320 21.24 -16.85 4.97
N PHE A 321 21.44 -17.25 6.22
CA PHE A 321 20.83 -16.59 7.37
C PHE A 321 21.88 -15.79 8.12
N ALA A 322 21.61 -14.50 8.28
CA ALA A 322 22.44 -13.61 9.07
C ALA A 322 21.63 -13.12 10.27
N GLY A 323 22.30 -12.98 11.41
CA GLY A 323 21.80 -12.31 12.59
C GLY A 323 22.78 -11.26 13.10
N PRO A 324 22.48 -10.61 14.23
CA PRO A 324 23.35 -9.62 14.83
C PRO A 324 24.79 -10.10 15.03
N GLY A 325 25.77 -9.25 14.75
CA GLY A 325 27.20 -9.56 14.80
C GLY A 325 27.77 -10.24 13.55
N ALA A 326 26.94 -10.57 12.55
CA ALA A 326 27.42 -11.02 11.25
C ALA A 326 27.90 -9.84 10.39
N ASN A 327 28.75 -10.11 9.38
CA ASN A 327 29.19 -9.08 8.42
C ASN A 327 28.03 -8.53 7.58
N GLU A 328 26.95 -9.29 7.47
CA GLU A 328 25.73 -8.94 6.76
C GLU A 328 24.72 -8.14 7.62
N GLN A 329 25.07 -7.80 8.87
CA GLN A 329 24.26 -6.92 9.71
C GLN A 329 24.07 -5.56 9.02
N PRO A 330 22.81 -5.12 8.79
CA PRO A 330 22.55 -3.82 8.20
C PRO A 330 23.11 -2.67 9.05
N GLU A 331 23.69 -1.66 8.40
CA GLU A 331 24.42 -0.56 9.06
C GLU A 331 23.59 0.23 10.09
N HIS A 332 22.27 0.21 9.98
CA HIS A 332 21.37 0.91 10.90
C HIS A 332 21.09 0.13 12.20
N SER A 333 21.46 -1.15 12.26
CA SER A 333 21.31 -1.96 13.46
C SER A 333 22.63 -2.09 14.21
N ASP A 334 22.60 -1.81 15.51
CA ASP A 334 23.66 -2.07 16.48
C ASP A 334 23.29 -3.18 17.48
N SER A 335 22.19 -3.89 17.21
CA SER A 335 21.68 -4.95 18.07
C SER A 335 22.75 -6.00 18.32
N SER A 336 22.72 -6.58 19.52
CA SER A 336 23.50 -7.77 19.90
C SER A 336 22.59 -8.94 20.30
N ASN A 337 21.27 -8.79 20.12
CA ASN A 337 20.29 -9.81 20.46
C ASN A 337 20.36 -10.99 19.47
N TYR A 338 19.58 -12.02 19.74
CA TYR A 338 19.45 -13.17 18.87
C TYR A 338 18.25 -13.03 17.93
N GLY A 339 18.46 -13.30 16.65
CA GLY A 339 17.37 -13.66 15.75
C GLY A 339 16.96 -15.11 15.96
N ARG A 340 15.66 -15.40 15.96
CA ARG A 340 15.14 -16.76 16.09
C ARG A 340 14.49 -17.26 14.81
N PHE A 341 14.82 -18.50 14.45
CA PHE A 341 14.12 -19.24 13.40
C PHE A 341 13.48 -20.51 13.96
N LYS A 342 12.27 -20.82 13.49
CA LYS A 342 11.48 -21.97 13.94
C LYS A 342 10.91 -22.75 12.76
N TRP A 343 10.99 -24.07 12.74
CA TRP A 343 10.31 -24.92 11.75
C TRP A 343 10.14 -26.37 12.25
N PRO A 344 9.24 -27.17 11.66
CA PRO A 344 9.11 -28.58 12.00
C PRO A 344 10.11 -29.45 11.24
N GLY A 345 10.51 -30.57 11.86
CA GLY A 345 11.29 -31.62 11.21
C GLY A 345 12.71 -31.24 10.80
N THR A 346 13.33 -32.12 10.00
CA THR A 346 14.70 -31.96 9.50
C THR A 346 14.71 -31.47 8.06
N GLN A 347 15.57 -30.50 7.80
CA GLN A 347 15.86 -30.01 6.47
C GLN A 347 16.85 -30.94 5.75
N SER A 348 16.49 -31.52 4.59
CA SER A 348 17.20 -32.68 4.03
C SER A 348 18.23 -32.44 2.92
N ASN A 349 18.28 -31.25 2.29
CA ASN A 349 19.08 -31.04 1.05
C ASN A 349 19.76 -29.66 0.98
N GLN A 350 20.98 -29.44 1.51
CA GLN A 350 21.59 -28.10 1.38
C GLN A 350 23.11 -27.96 1.17
N SER A 351 23.44 -26.79 0.63
CA SER A 351 24.68 -26.00 0.75
C SER A 351 24.26 -24.65 1.36
N GLY A 352 25.09 -23.98 2.17
CA GLY A 352 24.73 -22.67 2.71
C GLY A 352 25.47 -22.29 4.00
N TRP A 353 25.00 -21.24 4.66
CA TRP A 353 25.56 -20.79 5.94
C TRP A 353 24.53 -20.09 6.83
N ALA A 354 24.79 -20.13 8.13
CA ALA A 354 24.12 -19.32 9.14
C ALA A 354 25.16 -18.64 10.04
N ARG A 355 25.07 -17.32 10.18
CA ARG A 355 26.10 -16.47 10.80
C ARG A 355 25.50 -15.46 11.77
N GLY A 356 26.31 -15.02 12.73
CA GLY A 356 25.89 -14.11 13.80
C GLY A 356 25.02 -14.77 14.87
N ASN A 357 24.46 -13.94 15.76
CA ASN A 357 23.64 -14.36 16.89
C ASN A 357 22.28 -14.86 16.40
N LEU A 358 22.23 -16.14 16.06
CA LEU A 358 21.03 -16.84 15.61
C LEU A 358 20.70 -18.02 16.52
N ASN A 359 19.40 -18.22 16.77
CA ASN A 359 18.88 -19.35 17.51
C ASN A 359 17.87 -20.14 16.67
N PHE A 360 18.11 -21.44 16.51
CA PHE A 360 17.26 -22.33 15.73
C PHE A 360 16.48 -23.27 16.65
N VAL A 361 15.16 -23.35 16.50
CA VAL A 361 14.29 -24.18 17.36
C VAL A 361 13.32 -25.00 16.52
N THR A 362 13.15 -26.29 16.82
CA THR A 362 12.10 -27.08 16.17
C THR A 362 10.71 -26.75 16.73
N THR A 363 9.69 -26.70 15.87
CA THR A 363 8.29 -26.53 16.32
C THR A 363 7.61 -27.85 16.72
N THR A 364 8.20 -28.99 16.35
CA THR A 364 7.65 -30.34 16.61
C THR A 364 8.74 -31.28 17.15
N PRO A 365 9.16 -31.12 18.42
CA PRO A 365 10.18 -31.99 18.99
C PRO A 365 9.62 -33.40 19.20
N SER A 366 10.16 -34.36 18.48
CA SER A 366 9.86 -35.79 18.53
C SER A 366 11.01 -36.61 19.16
N THR A 367 12.25 -36.12 19.06
CA THR A 367 13.44 -36.75 19.66
C THR A 367 14.36 -35.74 20.32
N VAL A 368 15.28 -36.21 21.18
CA VAL A 368 16.33 -35.38 21.81
C VAL A 368 17.26 -34.71 20.80
N ASN A 369 17.30 -35.19 19.56
CA ASN A 369 18.17 -34.66 18.52
C ASN A 369 17.53 -33.56 17.68
N ASP A 370 16.23 -33.29 17.81
CA ASP A 370 15.49 -32.39 16.92
C ASP A 370 15.87 -30.90 17.11
N ASN A 371 16.55 -30.60 18.22
CA ASN A 371 16.96 -29.26 18.64
C ASN A 371 18.49 -29.08 18.58
N ASN A 372 19.17 -29.78 17.67
CA ASN A 372 20.58 -29.56 17.38
C ASN A 372 20.79 -29.36 15.87
N ALA A 373 22.03 -29.03 15.47
CA ALA A 373 22.37 -28.82 14.07
C ALA A 373 21.95 -30.00 13.17
N TYR A 374 22.12 -31.23 13.64
CA TYR A 374 21.73 -32.43 12.89
C TYR A 374 20.22 -32.56 12.73
N GLY A 375 19.45 -32.39 13.81
CA GLY A 375 18.00 -32.51 13.77
C GLY A 375 17.33 -31.43 12.92
N MET A 376 17.92 -30.24 12.86
CA MET A 376 17.36 -29.13 12.09
C MET A 376 17.86 -29.08 10.64
N PHE A 377 19.14 -29.39 10.39
CA PHE A 377 19.80 -29.22 9.07
C PHE A 377 20.32 -30.51 8.42
N GLY A 378 20.16 -31.67 9.06
CA GLY A 378 20.60 -32.95 8.52
C GLY A 378 22.12 -33.16 8.59
N ARG A 379 22.72 -33.72 7.53
CA ARG A 379 24.14 -34.14 7.53
C ARG A 379 25.08 -32.93 7.78
N TRP A 380 26.03 -33.10 8.70
CA TRP A 380 26.88 -32.06 9.30
C TRP A 380 27.74 -31.17 8.37
N ASN A 381 27.82 -31.45 7.06
CA ASN A 381 28.73 -30.75 6.13
C ASN A 381 28.00 -29.96 5.03
N SER A 382 26.67 -29.82 5.12
CA SER A 382 25.87 -29.06 4.16
C SER A 382 25.80 -27.56 4.48
N VAL A 383 25.98 -27.16 5.73
CA VAL A 383 25.77 -25.78 6.17
C VAL A 383 26.90 -25.37 7.11
N GLU A 384 27.48 -24.20 6.86
CA GLU A 384 28.47 -23.59 7.74
C GLU A 384 27.81 -22.79 8.86
N PHE A 385 28.30 -22.92 10.09
CA PHE A 385 27.78 -22.21 11.26
C PHE A 385 28.89 -21.42 11.97
N ASP A 386 28.60 -20.18 12.32
CA ASP A 386 29.44 -19.43 13.28
C ASP A 386 29.28 -19.98 14.70
N SER A 387 30.29 -19.77 15.54
CA SER A 387 30.29 -20.21 16.96
C SER A 387 29.18 -19.56 17.82
N SER A 388 28.66 -18.41 17.38
CA SER A 388 27.58 -17.67 18.02
C SER A 388 26.21 -18.31 17.81
N VAL A 389 26.05 -19.14 16.77
CA VAL A 389 24.79 -19.83 16.45
C VAL A 389 24.43 -20.84 17.55
N LYS A 390 23.16 -20.86 17.95
CA LYS A 390 22.60 -21.74 18.97
C LYS A 390 21.42 -22.56 18.44
N PHE A 391 21.18 -23.68 19.10
CA PHE A 391 20.11 -24.61 18.76
C PHE A 391 19.31 -24.98 20.01
N GLY A 392 18.00 -25.12 19.84
CA GLY A 392 17.08 -25.52 20.90
C GLY A 392 16.82 -24.43 21.93
N ASN A 393 16.60 -24.86 23.17
CA ASN A 393 16.33 -23.94 24.26
C ASN A 393 17.63 -23.22 24.66
N CYS A 394 17.65 -21.90 24.47
CA CYS A 394 18.80 -21.07 24.78
C CYS A 394 18.39 -19.97 25.76
N ASN A 395 18.63 -20.20 27.05
CA ASN A 395 18.25 -19.28 28.13
C ASN A 395 18.99 -17.93 28.08
N THR A 396 20.11 -17.87 27.34
CA THR A 396 20.89 -16.63 27.13
C THR A 396 20.55 -15.93 25.81
N CYS A 397 19.72 -16.53 24.95
CA CYS A 397 19.36 -15.97 23.66
C CYS A 397 18.12 -15.08 23.81
N THR A 398 18.35 -13.80 24.09
CA THR A 398 17.29 -12.77 24.08
C THR A 398 16.84 -12.52 22.64
N VAL A 399 15.54 -12.62 22.39
CA VAL A 399 14.91 -12.35 21.09
C VAL A 399 13.91 -11.23 21.30
N ILE A 400 13.93 -10.22 20.43
CA ILE A 400 13.03 -9.07 20.51
C ILE A 400 12.10 -9.11 19.31
N THR A 401 10.80 -9.02 19.57
CA THR A 401 9.76 -9.09 18.54
C THR A 401 8.92 -7.83 18.47
N GLU A 402 9.31 -6.79 19.21
CA GLU A 402 8.67 -5.47 19.20
C GLU A 402 9.68 -4.46 18.69
N TYR A 403 9.40 -3.90 17.51
CA TYR A 403 10.20 -2.86 16.89
C TYR A 403 9.30 -1.66 16.60
N ASP A 404 9.67 -0.49 17.09
CA ASP A 404 8.82 0.70 17.17
C ASP A 404 8.97 1.64 15.96
N GLN A 405 9.96 1.39 15.11
CA GLN A 405 10.24 2.23 13.96
C GLN A 405 9.84 1.57 12.65
N CYS A 406 9.28 2.37 11.75
CA CYS A 406 8.98 1.94 10.39
C CYS A 406 10.08 2.47 9.47
N ALA A 407 10.71 1.61 8.69
CA ALA A 407 11.52 2.07 7.57
C ALA A 407 10.63 2.82 6.58
N ASN A 408 11.15 3.86 5.95
CA ASN A 408 10.47 4.62 4.90
C ASN A 408 10.16 3.72 3.70
N ALA A 409 9.26 4.15 2.81
CA ALA A 409 8.87 3.38 1.62
C ALA A 409 10.06 3.05 0.70
N ASP A 410 11.10 3.89 0.69
CA ASP A 410 12.32 3.72 -0.10
C ASP A 410 13.39 2.83 0.60
N GLY A 411 13.09 2.31 1.79
CA GLY A 411 13.98 1.46 2.58
C GLY A 411 15.00 2.21 3.44
N THR A 412 14.98 3.55 3.40
CA THR A 412 15.76 4.36 4.34
C THR A 412 15.13 4.33 5.73
N TRP A 413 15.92 4.62 6.75
CA TRP A 413 15.44 4.72 8.13
C TRP A 413 15.22 6.18 8.52
N PRO A 414 14.17 6.50 9.30
CA PRO A 414 13.99 7.82 9.87
C PRO A 414 15.24 8.24 10.67
N VAL A 415 15.78 9.43 10.38
CA VAL A 415 16.96 9.93 11.09
C VAL A 415 16.56 10.37 12.50
N ILE A 416 16.90 9.57 13.51
CA ILE A 416 16.74 9.93 14.92
C ILE A 416 18.12 10.16 15.52
N GLY A 417 18.64 11.38 15.39
CA GLY A 417 19.89 11.79 16.06
C GLY A 417 21.13 10.97 15.68
N PRO A 418 22.26 11.12 16.40
CA PRO A 418 23.52 10.53 15.97
C PRO A 418 23.53 9.00 16.17
N LYS A 419 23.30 8.30 15.06
CA LYS A 419 23.85 6.98 14.68
C LYS A 419 23.37 5.68 15.33
N CYS A 420 22.44 5.67 16.26
CA CYS A 420 21.88 4.40 16.75
C CYS A 420 20.39 4.56 17.01
N ILE A 421 19.57 3.66 16.44
CA ILE A 421 18.20 3.46 16.90
C ILE A 421 18.29 2.60 18.16
N PRO A 422 18.04 3.14 19.37
CA PRO A 422 18.10 2.34 20.57
C PRO A 422 16.94 1.37 20.59
N VAL A 423 17.25 0.11 20.86
CA VAL A 423 16.29 -0.94 21.20
C VAL A 423 15.44 -0.50 22.40
N ASN A 424 14.22 -0.02 22.14
CA ASN A 424 13.12 0.34 23.05
C ASN A 424 12.60 1.76 22.78
N ARG A 425 11.45 1.86 22.11
CA ARG A 425 10.32 2.56 22.75
C ARG A 425 9.09 1.66 22.75
N HIS A 426 8.73 1.22 23.96
CA HIS A 426 7.32 1.11 24.27
C HIS A 426 6.65 2.47 24.00
N VAL A 427 5.62 2.44 23.16
CA VAL A 427 4.36 3.19 23.22
C VAL A 427 3.92 3.50 21.79
N ARG A 428 2.97 2.72 21.27
CA ARG A 428 2.03 3.21 20.26
C ARG A 428 1.22 4.32 20.92
N THR A 429 1.61 5.57 20.75
CA THR A 429 0.66 6.68 20.81
C THR A 429 0.29 7.01 19.38
N TYR A 430 -0.84 6.44 18.95
CA TYR A 430 -1.63 7.03 17.88
C TYR A 430 -2.04 8.43 18.35
N LEU A 431 -1.62 9.46 17.63
CA LEU A 431 -2.31 10.75 17.57
C LEU A 431 -2.87 10.91 16.17
#